data_AF-A0A1E5XNB9-F1
#
_entry.id   AF-A0A1E5XNB9-F1
#
_cell.length_a   1.000
_cell.length_b   1.000
_cell.length_c   1.000
_cell.angle_alpha   90.00
_cell.angle_beta   90.00
_cell.angle_gamma   90.00
#
_symmetry.space_group_name_H-M   'P 1'
#
loop_
_entity.id
_entity.type
_entity.pdbx_description
1 polymer ?
#
loop_
_entity_poly.entity_id
_entity_poly.type
_entity_poly.pdbx_seq_one_letter_code
_entity_poly.pdbx_strand_id
1 'polypeptide(L)'
;MDEKKDVLIETTADAVREAKTLIRSARSGAIATIEPGTGWPIATRVGVSTDYDGAPIILISKLAAHTGALLADPRCSLLIGYPGKGDPLAHARVSIAAEAREVERDSAEHQRLDTRYLIHQQKAKLYSSLGDFRYFRLEPRSASFNAGFGRAYALTRDNLLNANPANPELAASEPDAIEHMNDDHGEAVGLYAEHFAKAAPGKWRLIGVDAEGMDLADGDDIRRIWFESELTSSKDMHMTLVKMAGEARRALNRPLKDARVAS
;
A
#
# COMPACT_ATOMS: atom_id res chain seq x y z
N MET A 1 -8.46 1.27 43.87
CA MET A 1 -7.39 1.35 42.86
C MET A 1 -7.94 0.56 41.68
N ASP A 2 -8.66 1.24 40.77
CA ASP A 2 -9.25 0.56 39.62
C ASP A 2 -8.10 0.06 38.73
N GLU A 3 -8.00 -1.26 38.57
CA GLU A 3 -7.21 -1.82 37.48
C GLU A 3 -7.76 -1.24 36.18
N LYS A 4 -6.96 -0.43 35.49
CA LYS A 4 -7.25 -0.01 34.12
C LYS A 4 -7.38 -1.30 33.31
N LYS A 5 -8.61 -1.71 33.04
CA LYS A 5 -8.91 -2.76 32.06
C LYS A 5 -8.21 -2.36 30.77
N ASP A 6 -7.21 -3.14 30.37
CA ASP A 6 -6.57 -2.93 29.10
C ASP A 6 -7.60 -3.28 28.02
N VAL A 7 -8.02 -2.26 27.27
CA VAL A 7 -9.04 -2.39 26.22
C VAL A 7 -8.40 -2.96 24.93
N LEU A 8 -7.07 -3.04 24.89
CA LEU A 8 -6.32 -3.56 23.76
C LEU A 8 -6.25 -5.08 23.78
N ILE A 9 -6.43 -5.68 22.60
CA ILE A 9 -6.19 -7.10 22.36
C ILE A 9 -4.70 -7.28 22.03
N GLU A 10 -4.16 -8.44 22.41
CA GLU A 10 -2.84 -8.89 21.96
C GLU A 10 -2.73 -8.84 20.42
N THR A 11 -1.64 -8.25 19.93
CA THR A 11 -1.38 -8.09 18.50
C THR A 11 -0.93 -9.43 17.89
N THR A 12 -1.79 -10.02 17.06
CA THR A 12 -1.52 -11.27 16.34
C THR A 12 -1.00 -11.01 14.92
N ALA A 13 -0.38 -12.03 14.30
CA ALA A 13 0.07 -11.95 12.91
C ALA A 13 -1.07 -11.64 11.92
N ASP A 14 -2.27 -12.16 12.17
CA ASP A 14 -3.45 -11.88 11.35
C ASP A 14 -3.91 -10.43 11.47
N ALA A 15 -3.91 -9.87 12.69
CA ALA A 15 -4.24 -8.45 12.90
C ALA A 15 -3.22 -7.54 12.20
N VAL A 16 -1.93 -7.90 12.24
CA VAL A 16 -0.88 -7.20 11.50
C VAL A 16 -1.13 -7.25 9.99
N ARG A 17 -1.44 -8.43 9.44
CA ARG A 17 -1.76 -8.60 8.01
C ARG A 17 -3.01 -7.81 7.60
N GLU A 18 -4.05 -7.78 8.42
CA GLU A 18 -5.27 -7.00 8.16
C GLU A 18 -4.96 -5.50 8.12
N ALA A 19 -4.19 -4.99 9.10
CA ALA A 19 -3.76 -3.60 9.12
C ALA A 19 -2.88 -3.23 7.92
N LYS A 20 -1.88 -4.06 7.59
CA LYS A 20 -1.03 -3.84 6.42
C LYS A 20 -1.83 -3.90 5.11
N THR A 21 -2.84 -4.75 5.01
CA THR A 21 -3.75 -4.81 3.85
C THR A 21 -4.47 -3.48 3.64
N LEU A 22 -4.97 -2.84 4.70
CA LEU A 22 -5.57 -1.51 4.62
C LEU A 22 -4.57 -0.47 4.14
N ILE A 23 -3.33 -0.52 4.61
CA ILE A 23 -2.27 0.44 4.25
C ILE A 23 -1.85 0.25 2.79
N ARG A 24 -1.60 -1.00 2.36
CA ARG A 24 -1.16 -1.35 1.00
C ARG A 24 -2.21 -1.03 -0.07
N SER A 25 -3.49 -1.21 0.26
CA SER A 25 -4.60 -0.94 -0.66
C SER A 25 -5.13 0.51 -0.60
N ALA A 26 -4.62 1.34 0.31
CA ALA A 26 -5.06 2.72 0.47
C ALA A 26 -4.65 3.59 -0.73
N ARG A 27 -5.62 4.33 -1.28
CA ARG A 27 -5.37 5.36 -2.29
C ARG A 27 -5.41 6.79 -1.75
N SER A 28 -5.95 6.96 -0.55
CA SER A 28 -5.93 8.23 0.15
C SER A 28 -6.02 7.98 1.65
N GLY A 29 -5.82 9.05 2.42
CA GLY A 29 -6.00 9.07 3.86
C GLY A 29 -6.24 10.49 4.35
N ALA A 30 -6.59 10.62 5.63
CA ALA A 30 -6.61 11.90 6.31
C ALA A 30 -5.32 12.06 7.11
N ILE A 31 -4.52 13.07 6.78
CA ILE A 31 -3.30 13.40 7.52
C ILE A 31 -3.60 14.55 8.50
N ALA A 32 -3.25 14.33 9.75
CA ALA A 32 -3.23 15.35 10.80
C ALA A 32 -1.80 15.86 10.98
N THR A 33 -1.63 17.19 10.94
CA THR A 33 -0.33 17.89 11.06
C THR A 33 -0.46 19.03 12.07
N ILE A 34 0.65 19.54 12.60
CA ILE A 34 0.65 20.58 13.63
C ILE A 34 0.83 21.95 12.95
N GLU A 35 -0.17 22.82 13.07
CA GLU A 35 -0.11 24.16 12.49
C GLU A 35 0.99 25.01 13.15
N PRO A 36 1.93 25.58 12.37
CA PRO A 36 3.00 26.42 12.91
C PRO A 36 2.45 27.65 13.65
N GLY A 37 3.05 27.98 14.79
CA GLY A 37 2.71 29.15 15.59
C GLY A 37 1.51 28.96 16.52
N THR A 38 0.44 28.30 16.06
CA THR A 38 -0.75 28.06 16.91
C THR A 38 -0.70 26.75 17.66
N GLY A 39 -0.04 25.72 17.10
CA GLY A 39 0.02 24.37 17.65
C GLY A 39 -1.27 23.56 17.50
N TRP A 40 -2.31 24.10 16.83
CA TRP A 40 -3.54 23.36 16.60
C TRP A 40 -3.33 22.25 15.54
N PRO A 41 -3.93 21.06 15.72
CA PRO A 41 -3.91 20.04 14.69
C PRO A 41 -4.82 20.44 13.53
N ILE A 42 -4.30 20.31 12.30
CA ILE A 42 -5.10 20.44 11.07
C ILE A 42 -5.18 19.07 10.38
N ALA A 43 -6.40 18.69 9.98
CA ALA A 43 -6.65 17.45 9.25
C ALA A 43 -6.97 17.76 7.78
N THR A 44 -6.24 17.14 6.86
CA THR A 44 -6.43 17.31 5.41
C THR A 44 -6.41 15.96 4.71
N ARG A 45 -6.93 15.89 3.48
CA ARG A 45 -6.89 14.67 2.67
C ARG A 45 -5.66 14.65 1.77
N VAL A 46 -4.98 13.51 1.72
CA VAL A 46 -3.81 13.26 0.86
C VAL A 46 -3.99 11.98 0.06
N GLY A 47 -3.38 11.93 -1.13
CA GLY A 47 -3.23 10.70 -1.89
C GLY A 47 -2.11 9.85 -1.30
N VAL A 48 -2.34 8.54 -1.16
CA VAL A 48 -1.44 7.62 -0.47
C VAL A 48 -1.01 6.49 -1.43
N SER A 49 0.25 6.09 -1.32
CA SER A 49 0.80 4.82 -1.79
C SER A 49 1.77 4.29 -0.72
N THR A 50 2.51 3.21 -0.97
CA THR A 50 3.50 2.67 -0.03
C THR A 50 4.82 2.36 -0.72
N ASP A 51 5.92 2.54 0.01
CA ASP A 51 7.24 2.06 -0.38
C ASP A 51 7.32 0.53 -0.20
N TYR A 52 8.36 -0.13 -0.70
CA TYR A 52 8.50 -1.59 -0.67
C TYR A 52 8.43 -2.16 0.75
N ASP A 53 8.98 -1.45 1.73
CA ASP A 53 8.93 -1.85 3.14
C ASP A 53 7.58 -1.57 3.82
N GLY A 54 6.66 -0.85 3.17
CA GLY A 54 5.33 -0.56 3.72
C GLY A 54 5.15 0.85 4.25
N ALA A 55 6.20 1.68 4.27
CA ALA A 55 6.07 3.07 4.69
C ALA A 55 5.12 3.83 3.74
N PRO A 56 4.12 4.58 4.27
CA PRO A 56 3.26 5.40 3.44
C PRO A 56 4.04 6.49 2.69
N ILE A 57 3.70 6.70 1.43
CA ILE A 57 4.22 7.77 0.57
C ILE A 57 3.08 8.73 0.24
N ILE A 58 3.34 10.02 0.35
CA ILE A 58 2.43 11.08 -0.11
C ILE A 58 3.15 12.01 -1.09
N LEU A 59 2.37 12.58 -2.02
CA LEU A 59 2.81 13.60 -2.96
C LEU A 59 1.93 14.84 -2.77
N ILE A 60 2.53 15.94 -2.31
CA ILE A 60 1.81 17.12 -1.83
C ILE A 60 2.41 18.41 -2.39
N SER A 61 1.56 19.39 -2.71
CA SER A 61 1.99 20.71 -3.19
C SER A 61 2.58 21.53 -2.04
N LYS A 62 3.65 22.28 -2.29
CA LYS A 62 4.22 23.29 -1.38
C LYS A 62 3.21 24.35 -0.94
N LEU A 63 2.13 24.55 -1.69
CA LEU A 63 1.09 25.53 -1.37
C LEU A 63 0.04 25.00 -0.38
N ALA A 64 0.02 23.68 -0.12
CA ALA A 64 -0.95 23.10 0.79
C ALA A 64 -0.60 23.37 2.25
N ALA A 65 -1.63 23.58 3.08
CA ALA A 65 -1.46 23.88 4.52
C ALA A 65 -0.65 22.80 5.26
N HIS A 66 -0.87 21.52 4.94
CA HIS A 66 -0.13 20.42 5.54
C HIS A 66 1.36 20.42 5.16
N THR A 67 1.76 20.97 4.02
CA THR A 67 3.17 20.96 3.60
C THR A 67 3.99 21.93 4.44
N GLY A 68 3.49 23.16 4.62
CA GLY A 68 4.13 24.12 5.52
C GLY A 68 4.18 23.62 6.97
N ALA A 69 3.12 22.94 7.42
CA ALA A 69 3.09 22.31 8.74
C ALA A 69 4.16 21.21 8.90
N LEU A 70 4.25 20.27 7.95
CA LEU A 70 5.24 19.18 7.97
C LEU A 70 6.69 19.67 7.90
N LEU A 71 6.95 20.74 7.15
CA LEU A 71 8.26 21.35 7.07
C LEU A 71 8.69 22.02 8.38
N ALA A 72 7.74 22.53 9.17
CA ALA A 72 8.01 23.14 10.46
C ALA A 72 8.09 22.10 11.59
N ASP A 73 7.25 21.07 11.55
CA ASP A 73 7.23 19.95 12.50
C ASP A 73 6.89 18.65 11.73
N PRO A 74 7.82 17.69 11.63
CA PRO A 74 7.60 16.49 10.82
C PRO A 74 6.59 15.52 11.46
N ARG A 75 6.18 15.72 12.72
CA ARG A 75 5.27 14.81 13.41
C ARG A 75 3.87 14.91 12.82
N CYS A 76 3.33 13.76 12.43
CA CYS A 76 1.99 13.67 11.85
C CYS A 76 1.28 12.39 12.26
N SER A 77 -0.02 12.34 11.98
CA SER A 77 -0.83 11.12 12.07
C SER A 77 -1.57 10.89 10.76
N LEU A 78 -1.49 9.69 10.20
CA LEU A 78 -2.20 9.30 8.99
C LEU A 78 -3.32 8.31 9.35
N LEU A 79 -4.57 8.69 9.11
CA LEU A 79 -5.74 7.83 9.22
C LEU A 79 -6.05 7.22 7.85
N ILE A 80 -6.07 5.89 7.80
CA ILE A 80 -6.47 5.08 6.65
C ILE A 80 -7.65 4.20 7.07
N GLY A 81 -8.61 4.05 6.16
CA GLY A 81 -9.85 3.29 6.36
C GLY A 81 -11.04 4.09 5.89
N TYR A 82 -11.89 3.48 5.08
CA TYR A 82 -13.08 4.11 4.52
C TYR A 82 -14.33 3.42 5.05
N PRO A 83 -15.31 4.18 5.58
CA PRO A 83 -16.57 3.59 5.97
C PRO A 83 -17.33 3.13 4.71
N GLY A 84 -17.76 1.88 4.70
CA GLY A 84 -18.73 1.37 3.74
C GLY A 84 -20.17 1.61 4.20
N LYS A 85 -21.11 0.85 3.64
CA LYS A 85 -22.52 0.86 4.07
C LYS A 85 -22.65 0.40 5.54
N GLY A 86 -23.60 0.98 6.27
CA GLY A 86 -23.89 0.61 7.66
C GLY A 86 -23.25 1.56 8.67
N ASP A 87 -22.98 1.08 9.89
CA ASP A 87 -22.33 1.87 10.93
C ASP A 87 -20.87 2.18 10.54
N PRO A 88 -20.46 3.46 10.43
CA PRO A 88 -19.09 3.83 10.09
C PRO A 88 -18.04 3.28 11.06
N LEU A 89 -18.39 3.05 12.33
CA LEU A 89 -17.48 2.54 13.36
C LEU A 89 -17.32 1.00 13.34
N ALA A 90 -18.09 0.31 12.49
CA ALA A 90 -17.90 -1.12 12.25
C ALA A 90 -16.75 -1.40 11.26
N HIS A 91 -16.35 -0.41 10.45
CA HIS A 91 -15.34 -0.58 9.40
C HIS A 91 -13.92 -0.45 9.96
N ALA A 92 -13.00 -1.25 9.42
CA ALA A 92 -11.62 -1.26 9.87
C ALA A 92 -10.89 0.04 9.50
N ARG A 93 -10.02 0.52 10.40
CA ARG A 93 -9.21 1.73 10.23
C ARG A 93 -7.92 1.64 11.02
N VAL A 94 -6.88 2.30 10.50
CA VAL A 94 -5.57 2.39 11.11
C VAL A 94 -5.15 3.86 11.20
N SER A 95 -4.77 4.28 12.40
CA SER A 95 -4.18 5.60 12.67
C SER A 95 -2.68 5.42 12.91
N ILE A 96 -1.85 5.88 11.99
CA ILE A 96 -0.40 5.72 12.03
C ILE A 96 0.22 7.01 12.55
N ALA A 97 0.91 6.97 13.69
CA ALA A 97 1.77 8.06 14.12
C ALA A 97 3.11 7.96 13.36
N ALA A 98 3.54 9.04 12.73
CA ALA A 98 4.72 9.04 11.87
C ALA A 98 5.49 10.36 11.93
N GLU A 99 6.73 10.31 11.45
CA GLU A 99 7.51 11.49 11.10
C GLU A 99 7.60 11.58 9.58
N ALA A 100 7.22 12.72 9.00
CA ALA A 100 7.31 12.93 7.56
C ALA A 100 8.73 13.36 7.19
N ARG A 101 9.34 12.63 6.26
CA ARG A 101 10.63 12.97 5.66
C ARG A 101 10.42 13.41 4.24
N GLU A 102 10.76 14.66 3.93
CA GLU A 102 10.81 15.14 2.54
C GLU A 102 11.86 14.34 1.77
N VAL A 103 11.51 13.91 0.57
CA VAL A 103 12.41 13.15 -0.30
C VAL A 103 13.09 14.12 -1.24
N GLU A 104 14.43 14.12 -1.20
CA GLU A 104 15.28 15.03 -1.98
C GLU A 104 14.97 14.88 -3.48
N ARG A 105 14.76 16.02 -4.14
CA ARG A 105 14.52 16.06 -5.59
C ARG A 105 15.73 15.50 -6.33
N ASP A 106 15.48 14.73 -7.38
CA ASP A 106 16.51 14.11 -8.23
C ASP A 106 17.33 12.97 -7.59
N SER A 107 17.00 12.57 -6.35
CA SER A 107 17.59 11.38 -5.73
C SER A 107 17.10 10.07 -6.37
N ALA A 108 17.90 9.00 -6.25
CA ALA A 108 17.47 7.65 -6.65
C ALA A 108 16.21 7.19 -5.90
N GLU A 109 16.08 7.61 -4.63
CA GLU A 109 14.86 7.38 -3.84
C GLU A 109 13.66 8.08 -4.48
N HIS A 110 13.78 9.35 -4.85
CA HIS A 110 12.70 10.08 -5.53
C HIS A 110 12.24 9.37 -6.79
N GLN A 111 13.16 8.97 -7.68
CA GLN A 111 12.81 8.31 -8.94
C GLN A 111 12.05 7.00 -8.72
N ARG A 112 12.49 6.20 -7.74
CA ARG A 112 11.83 4.96 -7.32
C ARG A 112 10.42 5.22 -6.77
N LEU A 113 10.29 6.18 -5.85
CA LEU A 113 8.99 6.52 -5.23
C LEU A 113 8.03 7.15 -6.24
N ASP A 114 8.52 7.98 -7.17
CA ASP A 114 7.71 8.56 -8.24
C ASP A 114 7.12 7.47 -9.13
N THR A 115 7.97 6.55 -9.61
CA THR A 115 7.56 5.41 -10.43
C THR A 115 6.45 4.60 -9.74
N ARG A 116 6.69 4.16 -8.50
CA ARG A 116 5.73 3.35 -7.73
C ARG A 116 4.45 4.12 -7.42
N TYR A 117 4.56 5.39 -6.99
CA TYR A 117 3.40 6.22 -6.67
C TYR A 117 2.51 6.42 -7.91
N LEU A 118 3.09 6.66 -9.09
CA LEU A 118 2.33 6.90 -10.32
C LEU A 118 1.65 5.64 -10.87
N ILE A 119 2.16 4.44 -10.57
CA ILE A 119 1.47 3.18 -10.90
C ILE A 119 0.17 3.07 -10.08
N HIS A 120 0.22 3.37 -8.78
CA HIS A 120 -0.95 3.36 -7.89
C HIS A 120 -1.88 4.58 -8.10
N GLN A 121 -1.33 5.73 -8.50
CA GLN A 121 -2.03 7.02 -8.58
C GLN A 121 -1.87 7.64 -9.98
N GLN A 122 -2.42 6.98 -11.00
CA GLN A 122 -2.24 7.40 -12.39
C GLN A 122 -2.63 8.86 -12.67
N LYS A 123 -3.67 9.39 -11.98
CA LYS A 123 -4.09 10.79 -12.11
C LYS A 123 -3.04 11.79 -11.61
N ALA A 124 -2.12 11.36 -10.74
CA ALA A 124 -1.05 12.19 -10.24
C ALA A 124 -0.01 12.58 -11.29
N LYS A 125 0.06 11.87 -12.44
CA LYS A 125 0.89 12.26 -13.59
C LYS A 125 0.61 13.68 -14.08
N LEU A 126 -0.59 14.21 -13.84
CA LEU A 126 -0.98 15.57 -14.20
C LEU A 126 -0.26 16.65 -13.38
N TYR A 127 0.26 16.29 -12.20
CA TYR A 127 0.85 17.26 -11.26
C TYR A 127 2.17 16.84 -10.63
N SER A 128 2.60 15.56 -10.70
CA SER A 128 3.82 15.09 -10.03
C SER A 128 5.10 15.77 -10.52
N SER A 129 5.15 16.16 -11.79
CA SER A 129 6.29 16.87 -12.38
C SER A 129 6.28 18.38 -12.14
N LEU A 130 5.19 18.94 -11.57
CA LEU A 130 5.12 20.36 -11.27
C LEU A 130 6.12 20.70 -10.16
N GLY A 131 6.84 21.81 -10.35
CA GLY A 131 7.99 22.17 -9.51
C GLY A 131 7.68 22.46 -8.05
N ASP A 132 6.41 22.59 -7.67
CA ASP A 132 5.92 22.80 -6.31
C ASP A 132 5.46 21.51 -5.60
N PHE A 133 5.30 20.38 -6.28
CA PHE A 133 4.94 19.11 -5.64
C PHE A 133 6.17 18.42 -5.04
N ARG A 134 6.00 17.80 -3.88
CA ARG A 134 7.06 17.12 -3.11
C ARG A 134 6.59 15.77 -2.62
N TYR A 135 7.48 14.78 -2.73
CA TYR A 135 7.30 13.48 -2.11
C TYR A 135 7.70 13.55 -0.65
N PHE A 136 6.88 12.97 0.21
CA PHE A 136 7.21 12.70 1.60
C PHE A 136 7.03 11.21 1.87
N ARG A 137 8.02 10.61 2.53
CA ARG A 137 7.91 9.27 3.11
C ARG A 137 7.56 9.43 4.58
N LEU A 138 6.48 8.79 5.01
CA LEU A 138 6.05 8.83 6.40
C LEU A 138 6.69 7.68 7.15
N GLU A 139 7.64 7.99 8.04
CA GLU A 139 8.36 7.03 8.87
C GLU A 139 7.47 6.59 10.05
N PRO A 140 6.87 5.38 10.04
CA PRO A 140 5.94 4.98 11.08
C PRO A 140 6.64 4.78 12.42
N ARG A 141 6.03 5.28 13.50
CA ARG A 141 6.48 5.09 14.89
C ARG A 141 5.65 4.03 15.59
N SER A 142 4.34 4.12 15.42
CA SER A 142 3.34 3.18 15.94
C SER A 142 2.04 3.35 15.16
N ALA A 143 1.10 2.43 15.35
CA ALA A 143 -0.25 2.63 14.89
C ALA A 143 -1.29 2.08 15.87
N SER A 144 -2.47 2.69 15.86
CA SER A 144 -3.67 2.12 16.45
C SER A 144 -4.50 1.50 15.32
N PHE A 145 -4.68 0.18 15.37
CA PHE A 145 -5.52 -0.53 14.42
C PHE A 145 -6.84 -0.90 15.10
N ASN A 146 -7.94 -0.44 14.53
CA ASN A 146 -9.27 -0.86 14.93
C ASN A 146 -9.88 -1.67 13.79
N ALA A 147 -10.12 -2.95 14.03
CA ALA A 147 -10.66 -3.89 13.06
C ALA A 147 -12.21 -3.96 13.12
N GLY A 148 -12.87 -2.95 13.68
CA GLY A 148 -14.30 -2.97 14.01
C GLY A 148 -14.56 -3.12 15.51
N PHE A 149 -15.82 -3.34 15.87
CA PHE A 149 -16.25 -3.34 17.29
C PHE A 149 -15.48 -4.35 18.14
N GLY A 150 -14.95 -3.87 19.27
CA GLY A 150 -14.24 -4.68 20.25
C GLY A 150 -12.87 -5.19 19.81
N ARG A 151 -12.40 -4.88 18.59
CA ARG A 151 -11.10 -5.33 18.06
C ARG A 151 -10.15 -4.15 17.89
N ALA A 152 -9.40 -3.83 18.94
CA ALA A 152 -8.42 -2.74 18.95
C ALA A 152 -7.03 -3.28 19.28
N TYR A 153 -6.05 -2.92 18.45
CA TYR A 153 -4.68 -3.39 18.53
C TYR A 153 -3.72 -2.20 18.53
N ALA A 154 -2.64 -2.32 19.30
CA ALA A 154 -1.49 -1.42 19.22
C ALA A 154 -0.40 -2.08 18.37
N LEU A 155 -0.01 -1.41 17.29
CA LEU A 155 1.01 -1.87 16.37
C LEU A 155 2.29 -1.07 16.58
N THR A 156 3.43 -1.76 16.57
CA THR A 156 4.75 -1.14 16.59
C THR A 156 5.22 -0.84 15.17
N ARG A 157 6.30 -0.07 15.04
CA ARG A 157 6.99 0.12 13.76
C ARG A 157 7.33 -1.18 13.07
N ASP A 158 7.82 -2.18 13.81
CA ASP A 158 8.24 -3.47 13.26
C ASP A 158 7.05 -4.34 12.83
N ASN A 159 5.86 -4.09 13.36
CA ASN A 159 4.64 -4.67 12.81
C ASN A 159 4.25 -4.03 11.46
N LEU A 160 4.55 -2.75 11.25
CA LEU A 160 4.11 -2.00 10.07
C LEU A 160 5.08 -2.15 8.89
N LEU A 161 6.38 -2.18 9.17
CA LEU A 161 7.42 -2.22 8.16
C LEU A 161 7.96 -3.63 7.95
N ASN A 162 8.36 -3.94 6.72
CA ASN A 162 9.05 -5.16 6.35
C ASN A 162 10.47 -4.81 5.89
N ALA A 163 11.47 -5.14 6.71
CA ALA A 163 12.88 -4.86 6.44
C ALA A 163 13.55 -5.99 5.62
N ASN A 164 12.83 -6.61 4.68
CA ASN A 164 13.36 -7.74 3.90
C ASN A 164 14.57 -7.29 3.04
N PRO A 165 15.71 -8.01 3.10
CA PRO A 165 16.91 -7.67 2.34
C PRO A 165 16.73 -7.66 0.81
N ALA A 166 15.70 -8.33 0.29
CA ALA A 166 15.38 -8.36 -1.14
C ALA A 166 14.73 -7.06 -1.62
N ASN A 167 14.22 -6.20 -0.74
CA ASN A 167 13.48 -5.00 -1.12
C ASN A 167 14.21 -4.09 -2.12
N PRO A 168 15.52 -3.81 -2.02
CA PRO A 168 16.23 -3.02 -3.03
C PRO A 168 16.25 -3.70 -4.40
N GLU A 169 16.40 -5.02 -4.44
CA GLU A 169 16.42 -5.79 -5.69
C GLU A 169 15.03 -5.85 -6.33
N LEU A 170 14.00 -6.14 -5.52
CA LEU A 170 12.59 -6.10 -5.94
C LEU A 170 12.22 -4.71 -6.45
N ALA A 171 12.74 -3.65 -5.82
CA ALA A 171 12.48 -2.29 -6.26
C ALA A 171 13.09 -1.94 -7.62
N ALA A 172 14.24 -2.53 -7.94
CA ALA A 172 14.85 -2.35 -9.24
C ALA A 172 14.12 -3.10 -10.35
N SER A 173 13.46 -4.24 -10.03
CA SER A 173 12.83 -5.13 -11.02
C SER A 173 11.32 -4.98 -11.15
N GLU A 174 10.63 -4.44 -10.15
CA GLU A 174 9.17 -4.33 -10.13
C GLU A 174 8.60 -3.57 -11.33
N PRO A 175 9.12 -2.40 -11.77
CA PRO A 175 8.52 -1.65 -12.86
C PRO A 175 8.39 -2.47 -14.15
N ASP A 176 9.48 -3.14 -14.55
CA ASP A 176 9.51 -4.00 -15.73
C ASP A 176 8.60 -5.23 -15.56
N ALA A 177 8.57 -5.82 -14.37
CA ALA A 177 7.69 -6.94 -14.06
C ALA A 177 6.21 -6.55 -14.16
N ILE A 178 5.84 -5.36 -13.69
CA ILE A 178 4.48 -4.81 -13.78
C ILE A 178 4.08 -4.56 -15.23
N GLU A 179 4.96 -3.96 -16.03
CA GLU A 179 4.70 -3.71 -17.46
C GLU A 179 4.50 -5.03 -18.20
N HIS A 180 5.46 -5.95 -18.09
CA HIS A 180 5.40 -7.27 -18.72
C HIS A 180 4.14 -8.06 -18.30
N MET A 181 3.82 -8.10 -17.01
CA MET A 181 2.64 -8.83 -16.53
C MET A 181 1.33 -8.25 -17.05
N ASN A 182 1.24 -6.92 -17.15
CA ASN A 182 0.02 -6.28 -17.61
C ASN A 182 -0.15 -6.34 -19.13
N ASP A 183 0.94 -6.32 -19.89
CA ASP A 183 0.91 -6.30 -21.35
C ASP A 183 0.81 -7.72 -21.94
N ASP A 184 1.60 -8.67 -21.42
CA ASP A 184 1.68 -10.03 -21.96
C ASP A 184 0.83 -11.04 -21.17
N HIS A 185 0.50 -10.74 -19.91
CA HIS A 185 -0.09 -11.70 -18.97
C HIS A 185 -1.34 -11.19 -18.24
N GLY A 186 -2.10 -10.27 -18.83
CA GLY A 186 -3.35 -9.76 -18.25
C GLY A 186 -4.37 -10.86 -17.88
N GLU A 187 -4.39 -11.99 -18.61
CA GLU A 187 -5.20 -13.15 -18.22
C GLU A 187 -4.77 -13.72 -16.86
N ALA A 188 -3.46 -13.86 -16.61
CA ALA A 188 -2.93 -14.35 -15.34
C ALA A 188 -3.24 -13.38 -14.20
N VAL A 189 -3.17 -12.07 -14.45
CA VAL A 189 -3.58 -11.05 -13.48
C VAL A 189 -5.05 -11.21 -13.08
N GLY A 190 -5.93 -11.45 -14.04
CA GLY A 190 -7.34 -11.76 -13.78
C GLY A 190 -7.52 -13.05 -12.96
N LEU A 191 -6.75 -14.10 -13.24
CA LEU A 191 -6.76 -15.33 -12.45
C LEU A 191 -6.36 -15.09 -10.99
N TYR A 192 -5.35 -14.24 -10.75
CA TYR A 192 -4.94 -13.90 -9.38
C TYR A 192 -6.06 -13.22 -8.60
N ALA A 193 -6.71 -12.24 -9.21
CA ALA A 193 -7.80 -11.49 -8.59
C ALA A 193 -8.98 -12.40 -8.22
N GLU A 194 -9.41 -13.25 -9.16
CA GLU A 194 -10.54 -14.15 -8.93
C GLU A 194 -10.21 -15.24 -7.91
N HIS A 195 -9.03 -15.86 -8.00
CA HIS A 195 -8.69 -17.01 -7.16
C HIS A 195 -8.20 -16.60 -5.77
N PHE A 196 -7.22 -15.70 -5.67
CA PHE A 196 -6.57 -15.36 -4.40
C PHE A 196 -7.25 -14.18 -3.69
N ALA A 197 -7.65 -13.14 -4.43
CA ALA A 197 -8.36 -12.00 -3.83
C ALA A 197 -9.88 -12.21 -3.71
N LYS A 198 -10.41 -13.32 -4.25
CA LYS A 198 -11.86 -13.63 -4.32
C LYS A 198 -12.67 -12.48 -4.93
N ALA A 199 -12.06 -11.75 -5.85
CA ALA A 199 -12.68 -10.63 -6.51
C ALA A 199 -13.56 -11.09 -7.68
N ALA A 200 -14.51 -10.26 -8.09
CA ALA A 200 -15.29 -10.52 -9.29
C ALA A 200 -14.39 -10.43 -10.54
N PRO A 201 -14.75 -11.10 -11.66
CA PRO A 201 -14.09 -10.89 -12.94
C PRO A 201 -14.11 -9.41 -13.32
N GLY A 202 -12.99 -8.89 -13.83
CA GLY A 202 -12.78 -7.46 -14.01
C GLY A 202 -11.55 -7.15 -14.86
N LYS A 203 -11.26 -5.85 -15.06
CA LYS A 203 -10.08 -5.39 -15.80
C LYS A 203 -8.88 -5.23 -14.86
N TRP A 204 -8.57 -6.30 -14.14
CA TRP A 204 -7.52 -6.31 -13.14
C TRP A 204 -6.15 -6.04 -13.76
N ARG A 205 -5.40 -5.15 -13.11
CA ARG A 205 -4.01 -4.83 -13.40
C ARG A 205 -3.15 -5.07 -12.18
N LEU A 206 -1.94 -5.59 -12.38
CA LEU A 206 -0.91 -5.61 -11.35
C LEU A 206 -0.41 -4.19 -11.16
N ILE A 207 -0.42 -3.68 -9.93
CA ILE A 207 -0.01 -2.31 -9.60
C ILE A 207 1.10 -2.24 -8.55
N GLY A 208 1.42 -3.36 -7.92
CA GLY A 208 2.50 -3.44 -6.95
C GLY A 208 2.91 -4.88 -6.66
N VAL A 209 4.18 -5.08 -6.38
CA VAL A 209 4.79 -6.28 -5.81
C VAL A 209 5.82 -5.81 -4.76
N ASP A 210 5.80 -6.43 -3.60
CA ASP A 210 6.84 -6.32 -2.59
C ASP A 210 7.14 -7.70 -2.01
N ALA A 211 8.05 -7.78 -1.04
CA ALA A 211 8.47 -9.06 -0.50
C ALA A 211 7.32 -9.91 0.07
N GLU A 212 6.24 -9.30 0.54
CA GLU A 212 5.16 -10.01 1.22
C GLU A 212 3.97 -10.34 0.31
N GLY A 213 3.88 -9.73 -0.88
CA GLY A 213 2.70 -9.87 -1.73
C GLY A 213 2.65 -8.98 -2.95
N MET A 214 1.46 -8.93 -3.55
CA MET A 214 1.15 -8.08 -4.70
C MET A 214 -0.17 -7.34 -4.52
N ASP A 215 -0.29 -6.20 -5.18
CA ASP A 215 -1.48 -5.37 -5.22
C ASP A 215 -2.06 -5.34 -6.63
N LEU A 216 -3.37 -5.58 -6.73
CA LEU A 216 -4.13 -5.57 -7.98
C LEU A 216 -5.18 -4.46 -7.97
N ALA A 217 -5.47 -3.89 -9.13
CA ALA A 217 -6.47 -2.84 -9.30
C ALA A 217 -7.45 -3.14 -10.44
N ASP A 218 -8.74 -2.95 -10.19
CA ASP A 218 -9.76 -2.73 -11.23
C ASP A 218 -10.47 -1.39 -10.96
N GLY A 219 -10.01 -0.33 -11.64
CA GLY A 219 -10.42 1.04 -11.35
C GLY A 219 -10.01 1.47 -9.94
N ASP A 220 -11.00 1.73 -9.09
CA ASP A 220 -10.79 2.14 -7.70
C ASP A 220 -10.82 0.96 -6.71
N ASP A 221 -11.13 -0.28 -7.16
CA ASP A 221 -11.07 -1.49 -6.32
C ASP A 221 -9.63 -2.02 -6.29
N ILE A 222 -8.97 -1.87 -5.12
CA ILE A 222 -7.61 -2.33 -4.89
C ILE A 222 -7.62 -3.54 -3.96
N ARG A 223 -6.94 -4.61 -4.37
CA ARG A 223 -6.86 -5.87 -3.62
C ARG A 223 -5.42 -6.26 -3.38
N ARG A 224 -5.10 -6.48 -2.10
CA ARG A 224 -3.83 -7.08 -1.67
C ARG A 224 -3.94 -8.59 -1.72
N ILE A 225 -2.95 -9.26 -2.31
CA ILE A 225 -2.74 -10.71 -2.23
C ILE A 225 -1.42 -10.94 -1.51
N TRP A 226 -1.46 -11.74 -0.43
CA TRP A 226 -0.28 -12.14 0.32
C TRP A 226 0.35 -13.38 -0.29
N PHE A 227 1.68 -13.42 -0.36
CA PHE A 227 2.40 -14.64 -0.71
C PHE A 227 2.42 -15.61 0.48
N GLU A 228 2.55 -16.89 0.18
CA GLU A 228 2.70 -17.96 1.17
C GLU A 228 3.99 -17.79 1.99
N SER A 229 5.04 -17.30 1.35
CA SER A 229 6.34 -17.00 1.95
C SER A 229 6.88 -15.72 1.34
N GLU A 230 7.67 -14.98 2.11
CA GLU A 230 8.28 -13.74 1.61
C GLU A 230 9.27 -14.03 0.48
N LEU A 231 9.27 -13.15 -0.51
CA LEU A 231 10.22 -13.20 -1.60
C LEU A 231 11.64 -12.94 -1.10
N THR A 232 12.59 -13.61 -1.72
CA THR A 232 14.02 -13.52 -1.40
C THR A 232 14.84 -12.87 -2.51
N SER A 233 14.29 -12.68 -3.70
CA SER A 233 14.93 -12.06 -4.87
C SER A 233 13.92 -11.78 -5.99
N SER A 234 14.36 -11.09 -7.05
CA SER A 234 13.56 -10.89 -8.28
C SER A 234 13.32 -12.19 -9.03
N LYS A 235 14.27 -13.14 -8.95
CA LYS A 235 14.08 -14.48 -9.52
C LYS A 235 12.97 -15.23 -8.81
N ASP A 236 12.94 -15.13 -7.48
CA ASP A 236 11.90 -15.72 -6.64
C ASP A 236 10.53 -15.08 -6.91
N MET A 237 10.47 -13.76 -7.11
CA MET A 237 9.28 -13.04 -7.57
C MET A 237 8.70 -13.68 -8.83
N HIS A 238 9.51 -13.85 -9.88
CA HIS A 238 9.07 -14.46 -11.13
C HIS A 238 8.53 -15.88 -10.93
N MET A 239 9.28 -16.72 -10.21
CA MET A 239 8.88 -18.11 -9.95
C MET A 239 7.59 -18.21 -9.14
N THR A 240 7.42 -17.32 -8.15
CA THR A 240 6.22 -17.25 -7.32
C THR A 240 4.99 -16.87 -8.15
N LEU A 241 5.08 -15.83 -9.00
CA LEU A 241 3.99 -15.43 -9.88
C LEU A 241 3.61 -16.57 -10.85
N VAL A 242 4.59 -17.25 -11.46
CA VAL A 242 4.34 -18.40 -12.34
C VAL A 242 3.63 -19.55 -11.60
N LYS A 243 4.10 -19.90 -10.39
CA LYS A 243 3.47 -20.93 -9.54
C LYS A 243 2.01 -20.56 -9.24
N MET A 244 1.77 -19.33 -8.80
CA MET A 244 0.45 -18.81 -8.47
C MET A 244 -0.48 -18.82 -9.67
N ALA A 245 0.02 -18.53 -10.88
CA ALA A 245 -0.80 -18.53 -12.09
C ALA A 245 -1.28 -19.94 -12.42
N GLY A 246 -0.39 -20.93 -12.32
CA GLY A 246 -0.72 -22.33 -12.49
C GLY A 246 -1.72 -22.85 -11.46
N GLU A 247 -1.59 -22.42 -10.20
CA GLU A 247 -2.53 -22.76 -9.12
C GLU A 247 -3.92 -22.18 -9.36
N ALA A 248 -4.03 -20.87 -9.57
CA ALA A 248 -5.30 -20.20 -9.85
C ALA A 248 -5.98 -20.80 -11.08
N ARG A 249 -5.20 -21.12 -12.11
CA ARG A 249 -5.69 -21.75 -13.34
C ARG A 249 -6.34 -23.11 -13.10
N ARG A 250 -5.68 -23.97 -12.31
CA ARG A 250 -6.24 -25.28 -11.93
C ARG A 250 -7.48 -25.13 -11.07
N ALA A 251 -7.44 -24.24 -10.07
CA ALA A 251 -8.55 -24.05 -9.16
C ALA A 251 -9.81 -23.47 -9.83
N LEU A 252 -9.64 -22.65 -10.87
CA LEU A 252 -10.73 -22.07 -11.66
C LEU A 252 -11.14 -22.93 -12.87
N ASN A 253 -10.52 -24.11 -13.08
CA ASN A 253 -10.74 -24.98 -14.24
C ASN A 253 -10.60 -24.27 -15.59
N ARG A 254 -9.61 -23.38 -15.73
CA ARG A 254 -9.37 -22.61 -16.97
C ARG A 254 -8.14 -23.16 -17.70
N PRO A 255 -8.24 -24.13 -18.61
CA PRO A 255 -7.04 -24.65 -19.28
C PRO A 255 -6.25 -23.55 -20.00
N LEU A 256 -4.93 -23.74 -20.17
CA LEU A 256 -4.15 -22.92 -21.09
C LEU A 256 -4.87 -22.92 -22.42
N LYS A 257 -5.14 -21.75 -22.99
CA LYS A 257 -5.62 -21.70 -24.38
C LYS A 257 -4.53 -22.37 -25.21
N ASP A 258 -4.85 -23.49 -25.85
CA ASP A 258 -3.98 -24.09 -26.83
C ASP A 258 -3.53 -22.98 -27.78
N ALA A 259 -2.23 -22.82 -27.94
CA ALA A 259 -1.67 -22.07 -29.05
C ALA A 259 -2.14 -22.80 -30.32
N ARG A 260 -3.34 -22.48 -30.79
CA ARG A 260 -3.82 -22.93 -32.09
C ARG A 260 -2.89 -22.29 -33.11
N VAL A 261 -1.92 -23.12 -33.52
CA VAL A 261 -1.35 -23.22 -34.85
C VAL A 261 -1.92 -22.16 -35.77
N ALA A 262 -1.17 -21.06 -35.94
CA ALA A 262 -1.31 -20.25 -37.13
C ALA A 262 -0.88 -21.13 -38.31
N SER A 263 -1.87 -21.67 -39.02
CA SER A 263 -1.73 -22.15 -40.40
C SER A 263 -2.00 -21.00 -41.35
#